data_AF-A0A3A1WSJ1-F1
#
_entry.id   AF-A0A3A1WSJ1-F1
#
_cell.length_a   1.000
_cell.length_b   1.000
_cell.length_c   1.000
_cell.angle_alpha   90.00
_cell.angle_beta   90.00
_cell.angle_gamma   90.00
#
_symmetry.space_group_name_H-M   'P 1'
#
loop_
_entity.id
_entity.type
_entity.pdbx_description
1 polymer ?
#
loop_
_entity_poly.entity_id
_entity_poly.type
_entity_poly.pdbx_seq_one_letter_code
_entity_poly.pdbx_strand_id
1 'polypeptide(L)'
;MFRNLSLPVKLTSMLALSLLLVTVLVSVAGTALLRDDAFERAEERQEVNMRVAWDILSGYGKDFERRGDVIYAGRTALNDFSEPVDHIKMLVGGTATVFMGDRRVATNVKKPDGSRAVGTALAAGPVYDAVLTAGKPFRGEADILGTPFFTAYDPIRNAAGEVIGILYVGIPQAEFLAPIVDVQHKLIGVCVGAALVVGLVFLWVTRRLMAPLRPLIETIADVAAGRTDHVVGGTERGDEIGRIARSVEDLRQAREAQQGLEREAEESRRSQAASRDRQSALDTAKAEDLRAFVAQVEMGFTRLA
;
A
#
# COMPACT_ATOMS: atom_id res chain seq x y z
N MET A 1 5.29 18.21 10.65
CA MET A 1 4.85 17.14 11.58
C MET A 1 5.97 16.18 12.03
N PHE A 2 7.01 15.93 11.23
CA PHE A 2 8.07 14.94 11.54
C PHE A 2 9.17 15.34 12.54
N ARG A 3 9.21 16.58 13.04
CA ARG A 3 10.36 17.05 13.85
C ARG A 3 10.44 16.38 15.23
N ASN A 4 9.30 16.09 15.87
CA ASN A 4 9.25 15.60 17.26
C ASN A 4 9.01 14.08 17.41
N LEU A 5 8.95 13.33 16.31
CA LEU A 5 8.76 11.88 16.35
C LEU A 5 10.07 11.15 16.68
N SER A 6 10.00 10.01 17.37
CA SER A 6 11.16 9.15 17.58
C SER A 6 11.64 8.56 16.25
N LEU A 7 12.95 8.30 16.13
CA LEU A 7 13.58 7.70 14.95
C LEU A 7 12.84 6.46 14.41
N PRO A 8 12.41 5.49 15.25
CA PRO A 8 11.62 4.34 14.81
C PRO A 8 10.34 4.75 14.09
N VAL A 9 9.60 5.73 14.63
CA VAL A 9 8.31 6.16 14.05
C VAL A 9 8.51 6.88 12.72
N LYS A 10 9.59 7.65 12.57
CA LYS A 10 9.92 8.29 11.27
C LYS A 10 10.23 7.24 10.21
N LEU A 11 11.09 6.27 10.52
CA LEU A 11 11.45 5.20 9.59
C LEU A 11 10.23 4.35 9.20
N THR A 12 9.39 3.99 10.18
CA THR A 12 8.20 3.16 9.91
C THR A 12 7.15 3.90 9.12
N SER A 13 6.96 5.20 9.35
CA SER A 13 6.02 6.01 8.57
C SER A 13 6.51 6.25 7.13
N MET A 14 7.82 6.42 6.92
CA MET A 14 8.39 6.48 5.57
C MET A 14 8.19 5.16 4.82
N LEU A 15 8.45 4.02 5.47
CA LEU A 15 8.22 2.70 4.87
C LEU A 15 6.73 2.48 4.57
N ALA A 16 5.85 2.77 5.52
CA ALA A 16 4.41 2.63 5.33
C ALA A 16 3.90 3.49 4.17
N LEU A 17 4.37 4.74 4.04
CA LEU A 17 4.03 5.61 2.93
C LEU A 17 4.52 5.04 1.59
N SER A 18 5.73 4.47 1.55
CA SER A 18 6.25 3.84 0.32
C SER A 18 5.44 2.61 -0.08
N LEU A 19 5.05 1.75 0.88
CA LEU A 19 4.22 0.57 0.63
C LEU A 19 2.81 0.96 0.18
N LEU A 20 2.24 2.01 0.77
CA LEU A 20 0.97 2.58 0.32
C LEU A 20 1.07 3.06 -1.12
N LEU A 21 2.12 3.83 -1.45
CA LEU A 21 2.33 4.35 -2.80
C LEU A 21 2.45 3.22 -3.83
N VAL A 22 3.22 2.16 -3.52
CA VAL A 22 3.35 0.98 -4.39
C VAL A 22 1.99 0.27 -4.56
N THR A 23 1.23 0.10 -3.48
CA THR A 23 -0.09 -0.55 -3.54
C THR A 23 -1.06 0.25 -4.42
N VAL A 24 -1.07 1.58 -4.29
CA VAL A 24 -1.88 2.46 -5.13
C VAL A 24 -1.44 2.37 -6.60
N LEU A 25 -0.13 2.42 -6.86
CA LEU A 25 0.40 2.37 -8.23
C LEU A 25 0.08 1.04 -8.92
N VAL A 26 0.25 -0.09 -8.22
CA VAL A 26 -0.13 -1.42 -8.71
C VAL A 26 -1.63 -1.52 -8.96
N SER A 27 -2.46 -0.97 -8.06
CA SER A 27 -3.91 -0.97 -8.23
C SER A 27 -4.36 -0.16 -9.46
N VAL A 28 -3.79 1.04 -9.65
CA VAL A 28 -4.09 1.92 -10.79
C VAL A 28 -3.57 1.33 -12.12
N ALA A 29 -2.36 0.76 -12.12
CA ALA A 29 -1.85 0.07 -13.30
C ALA A 29 -2.70 -1.16 -13.63
N GLY A 30 -3.13 -1.90 -12.60
CA GLY A 30 -4.02 -3.04 -12.74
C GLY A 30 -5.36 -2.66 -13.37
N THR A 31 -6.03 -1.59 -12.91
CA THR A 31 -7.29 -1.14 -13.53
C THR A 31 -7.12 -0.69 -14.96
N ALA A 32 -6.05 0.02 -15.28
CA ALA A 32 -5.79 0.49 -16.65
C ALA A 32 -5.60 -0.69 -17.61
N LEU A 33 -4.72 -1.63 -17.26
CA LEU A 33 -4.45 -2.82 -18.08
C LEU A 33 -5.68 -3.72 -18.25
N LEU A 34 -6.44 -3.93 -17.17
CA LEU A 34 -7.65 -4.75 -17.21
C LEU A 34 -8.77 -4.12 -18.04
N ARG A 35 -8.84 -2.79 -18.10
CA ARG A 35 -9.86 -2.12 -18.90
C ARG A 35 -9.63 -2.36 -20.38
N ASP A 36 -8.40 -2.17 -20.85
CA ASP A 36 -8.07 -2.35 -22.27
C ASP A 36 -8.26 -3.81 -22.71
N ASP A 37 -7.76 -4.77 -21.91
CA ASP A 37 -7.94 -6.21 -22.14
C ASP A 37 -9.41 -6.65 -22.07
N ALA A 38 -10.24 -6.00 -21.24
CA ALA A 38 -11.66 -6.31 -21.16
C ALA A 38 -12.42 -5.98 -22.45
N PHE A 39 -12.05 -4.92 -23.17
CA PHE A 39 -12.69 -4.56 -24.45
C PHE A 39 -12.38 -5.58 -25.54
N GLU A 40 -11.11 -5.93 -25.72
CA GLU A 40 -10.70 -6.92 -26.73
C GLU A 40 -11.36 -8.28 -26.46
N ARG A 41 -11.35 -8.74 -25.21
CA ARG A 41 -12.02 -9.99 -24.82
C ARG A 41 -13.54 -9.93 -24.97
N ALA A 42 -14.14 -8.76 -24.76
CA ALA A 42 -15.57 -8.60 -24.97
C ALA A 42 -15.94 -8.77 -26.45
N GLU A 43 -15.14 -8.27 -27.38
CA GLU A 43 -15.33 -8.50 -28.82
C GLU A 43 -15.17 -9.97 -29.22
N GLU A 44 -14.12 -10.65 -28.73
CA GLU A 44 -13.93 -12.09 -29.00
C GLU A 44 -15.11 -12.93 -28.48
N ARG A 45 -15.58 -12.62 -27.27
CA ARG A 45 -16.72 -13.30 -26.66
C ARG A 45 -18.01 -13.01 -27.41
N GLN A 46 -18.20 -11.78 -27.88
CA GLN A 46 -19.32 -11.40 -28.75
C GLN A 46 -19.33 -12.24 -30.04
N GLU A 47 -18.18 -12.46 -30.67
CA GLU A 47 -18.07 -13.30 -31.87
C GLU A 47 -18.43 -14.77 -31.61
N VAL A 48 -17.99 -15.33 -30.48
CA VAL A 48 -18.40 -16.68 -30.07
C VAL A 48 -19.90 -16.75 -29.82
N ASN A 49 -20.46 -15.79 -29.07
CA ASN A 49 -21.87 -15.74 -28.75
C ASN A 49 -22.73 -15.57 -30.02
N MET A 50 -22.28 -14.76 -30.97
CA MET A 50 -22.96 -14.55 -32.24
C MET A 50 -22.96 -15.82 -33.10
N ARG A 51 -21.84 -16.55 -33.15
CA ARG A 51 -21.78 -17.85 -33.84
C ARG A 51 -22.78 -18.87 -33.26
N VAL A 52 -22.87 -18.95 -31.93
CA VAL A 52 -23.86 -19.82 -31.28
C VAL A 52 -25.29 -19.35 -31.57
N ALA A 53 -25.54 -18.05 -31.59
CA ALA A 53 -26.84 -17.50 -31.94
C ALA A 53 -27.26 -17.85 -33.38
N TRP A 54 -26.32 -17.75 -34.33
CA TRP A 54 -26.56 -18.19 -35.70
C TRP A 54 -26.79 -19.69 -35.82
N ASP A 55 -26.05 -20.51 -35.09
CA ASP A 55 -26.22 -21.97 -35.09
C ASP A 55 -27.61 -22.37 -34.58
N ILE A 56 -28.04 -21.80 -33.45
CA ILE A 56 -29.38 -22.01 -32.89
C ILE A 56 -30.44 -21.55 -33.90
N LEU A 57 -30.32 -20.34 -34.44
CA LEU A 57 -31.33 -19.77 -35.32
C LEU A 57 -31.44 -20.57 -36.63
N SER A 58 -30.29 -20.99 -37.19
CA SER A 58 -30.21 -21.82 -38.39
C SER A 58 -30.78 -23.23 -38.18
N GLY A 59 -30.83 -23.72 -36.95
CA GLY A 59 -31.49 -24.97 -36.58
C GLY A 59 -33.00 -24.97 -36.88
N TYR A 60 -33.65 -23.80 -36.89
CA TYR A 60 -35.06 -23.65 -37.27
C TYR A 60 -35.28 -23.45 -38.77
N GLY A 61 -34.23 -23.06 -39.50
CA GLY A 61 -34.21 -22.87 -40.95
C GLY A 61 -33.07 -21.95 -41.37
N LYS A 62 -32.42 -22.25 -42.51
CA LYS A 62 -31.29 -21.46 -43.03
C LYS A 62 -31.72 -20.30 -43.92
N ASP A 63 -32.92 -20.40 -44.50
CA ASP A 63 -33.49 -19.36 -45.34
C ASP A 63 -34.35 -18.44 -44.48
N PHE A 64 -34.05 -17.14 -44.52
CA PHE A 64 -34.83 -16.14 -43.82
C PHE A 64 -35.72 -15.39 -44.80
N GLU A 65 -36.99 -15.22 -44.44
CA GLU A 65 -37.95 -14.51 -45.28
C GLU A 65 -38.85 -13.64 -44.40
N ARG A 66 -39.14 -12.43 -44.88
CA ARG A 66 -40.15 -11.58 -44.29
C ARG A 66 -41.42 -11.67 -45.11
N ARG A 67 -42.52 -12.10 -44.48
CA ARG A 67 -43.85 -12.18 -45.09
C ARG A 67 -44.79 -11.26 -44.32
N GLY A 68 -44.98 -10.04 -44.85
CA GLY A 68 -45.70 -8.98 -44.14
C GLY A 68 -44.96 -8.55 -42.87
N ASP A 69 -45.63 -8.66 -41.72
CA ASP A 69 -45.10 -8.27 -40.41
C ASP A 69 -44.52 -9.43 -39.59
N VAL A 70 -44.22 -10.56 -40.25
CA VAL A 70 -43.62 -11.74 -39.61
C VAL A 70 -42.32 -12.11 -40.33
N ILE A 71 -41.27 -12.34 -39.55
CA ILE A 71 -40.01 -12.91 -40.04
C ILE A 71 -39.96 -14.42 -39.77
N TYR A 72 -39.54 -15.18 -40.76
CA TYR A 72 -39.48 -16.64 -40.72
C TYR A 72 -38.03 -17.11 -40.87
N ALA A 73 -37.69 -18.18 -40.13
CA ALA A 73 -36.56 -19.04 -40.41
C ALA A 73 -37.11 -20.36 -40.99
N GLY A 74 -36.91 -20.59 -42.28
CA GLY A 74 -37.56 -21.68 -43.02
C GLY A 74 -39.08 -21.60 -42.90
N ARG A 75 -39.69 -22.54 -42.16
CA ARG A 75 -41.14 -22.59 -41.93
C ARG A 75 -41.56 -22.00 -40.58
N THR A 76 -40.60 -21.68 -39.71
CA THR A 76 -40.83 -21.28 -38.32
C THR A 76 -40.97 -19.76 -38.22
N ALA A 77 -42.08 -19.27 -37.65
CA ALA A 77 -42.24 -17.85 -37.36
C ALA A 77 -41.38 -17.48 -36.15
N LEU A 78 -40.59 -16.41 -36.26
CA LEU A 78 -39.73 -15.94 -35.16
C LEU A 78 -40.41 -14.88 -34.28
N ASN A 79 -41.52 -14.30 -34.72
CA ASN A 79 -42.27 -13.33 -33.92
C ASN A 79 -42.85 -14.00 -32.67
N ASP A 80 -42.65 -13.35 -31.52
CA ASP A 80 -43.05 -13.81 -30.18
C ASP A 80 -42.46 -15.18 -29.78
N PHE A 81 -41.55 -15.72 -30.59
CA PHE A 81 -40.93 -17.02 -30.36
C PHE A 81 -39.70 -16.87 -29.46
N SER A 82 -39.91 -17.02 -28.16
CA SER A 82 -38.87 -16.77 -27.15
C SER A 82 -37.89 -17.93 -26.96
N GLU A 83 -38.21 -19.13 -27.44
CA GLU A 83 -37.38 -20.32 -27.23
C GLU A 83 -35.95 -20.18 -27.78
N PRO A 84 -35.71 -19.68 -29.01
CA PRO A 84 -34.35 -19.55 -29.55
C PRO A 84 -33.52 -18.55 -28.73
N VAL A 85 -34.10 -17.39 -28.37
CA VAL A 85 -33.37 -16.35 -27.62
C VAL A 85 -33.09 -16.77 -26.18
N ASP A 86 -33.97 -17.56 -25.56
CA ASP A 86 -33.72 -18.13 -24.24
C ASP A 86 -32.68 -19.25 -24.29
N HIS A 87 -32.71 -20.09 -25.34
CA HIS A 87 -31.71 -21.12 -25.56
C HIS A 87 -30.31 -20.54 -25.76
N ILE A 88 -30.18 -19.44 -26.52
CA ILE A 88 -28.91 -18.70 -26.65
C ILE A 88 -28.41 -18.27 -25.26
N LYS A 89 -29.27 -17.68 -24.44
CA LYS A 89 -28.91 -17.28 -23.08
C LYS A 89 -28.47 -18.46 -22.21
N MET A 90 -29.09 -19.63 -22.35
CA MET A 90 -28.67 -20.82 -21.60
C MET A 90 -27.28 -21.31 -22.02
N LEU A 91 -26.92 -21.23 -23.30
CA LEU A 91 -25.62 -21.72 -23.79
C LEU A 91 -24.47 -20.75 -23.54
N VAL A 92 -24.69 -19.44 -23.76
CA VAL A 92 -23.60 -18.44 -23.75
C VAL A 92 -23.79 -17.31 -22.74
N GLY A 93 -24.89 -17.31 -21.99
CA GLY A 93 -25.24 -16.26 -21.06
C GLY A 93 -25.76 -14.98 -21.74
N GLY A 94 -25.85 -13.90 -20.97
CA GLY A 94 -26.27 -12.59 -21.48
C GLY A 94 -27.70 -12.55 -22.02
N THR A 95 -27.88 -11.83 -23.11
CA THR A 95 -29.16 -11.52 -23.76
C THR A 95 -29.08 -11.74 -25.26
N ALA A 96 -30.23 -12.05 -25.86
CA ALA A 96 -30.38 -12.26 -27.29
C ALA A 96 -31.68 -11.64 -27.78
N THR A 97 -31.71 -11.20 -29.04
CA THR A 97 -32.89 -10.59 -29.66
C THR A 97 -32.89 -10.81 -31.16
N VAL A 98 -34.06 -11.09 -31.70
CA VAL A 98 -34.35 -11.00 -33.13
C VAL A 98 -35.17 -9.74 -33.36
N PHE A 99 -34.71 -8.91 -34.28
CA PHE A 99 -35.43 -7.75 -34.79
C PHE A 99 -35.97 -8.05 -36.19
N MET A 100 -37.16 -7.55 -36.49
CA MET A 100 -37.67 -7.41 -37.85
C MET A 100 -37.58 -5.93 -38.23
N GLY A 101 -36.72 -5.61 -39.19
CA GLY A 101 -36.22 -4.23 -39.34
C GLY A 101 -35.60 -3.75 -38.03
N ASP A 102 -36.16 -2.68 -37.47
CA ASP A 102 -35.75 -2.11 -36.19
C ASP A 102 -36.62 -2.56 -35.00
N ARG A 103 -37.68 -3.35 -35.21
CA ARG A 103 -38.61 -3.74 -34.13
C ARG A 103 -38.24 -5.07 -33.51
N ARG A 104 -38.13 -5.15 -32.19
CA ARG A 104 -37.90 -6.41 -31.46
C ARG A 104 -39.10 -7.35 -31.62
N VAL A 105 -38.88 -8.51 -32.23
CA VAL A 105 -39.94 -9.52 -32.43
C VAL A 105 -39.79 -10.71 -31.48
N ALA A 106 -38.57 -11.03 -31.05
CA ALA A 106 -38.32 -12.00 -29.98
C ALA A 106 -37.11 -11.54 -29.16
N THR A 107 -37.23 -11.50 -27.84
CA THR A 107 -36.14 -11.03 -26.97
C THR A 107 -36.23 -11.62 -25.58
N ASN A 108 -35.10 -11.82 -24.93
CA ASN A 108 -34.99 -12.13 -23.50
C ASN A 108 -34.54 -10.92 -22.66
N VAL A 109 -34.36 -9.75 -23.29
CA VAL A 109 -34.15 -8.48 -22.60
C VAL A 109 -35.44 -8.13 -21.87
N LYS A 110 -35.33 -7.77 -20.60
CA LYS A 110 -36.46 -7.37 -19.76
C LYS A 110 -36.49 -5.86 -19.58
N LYS A 111 -37.70 -5.30 -19.54
CA LYS A 111 -37.96 -3.93 -19.11
C LYS A 111 -37.86 -3.83 -17.58
N PRO A 112 -37.84 -2.62 -17.02
CA PRO A 112 -37.87 -2.42 -15.57
C PRO A 112 -39.07 -3.06 -14.85
N ASP A 113 -40.19 -3.25 -15.55
CA ASP A 113 -41.39 -3.95 -15.04
C ASP A 113 -41.26 -5.49 -15.04
N GLY A 114 -40.13 -6.03 -15.52
CA GLY A 114 -39.85 -7.46 -15.60
C GLY A 114 -40.40 -8.16 -16.85
N SER A 115 -41.24 -7.49 -17.65
CA SER A 115 -41.75 -8.00 -18.93
C SER A 115 -40.67 -7.98 -20.01
N ARG A 116 -40.83 -8.79 -21.06
CA ARG A 116 -39.88 -8.80 -22.20
C ARG A 116 -40.00 -7.49 -22.98
N ALA A 117 -38.88 -6.99 -23.49
CA ALA A 117 -38.81 -5.79 -24.33
C ALA A 117 -39.31 -6.03 -25.77
N VAL A 118 -40.26 -6.96 -25.98
CA VAL A 118 -40.85 -7.22 -27.30
C VAL A 118 -41.61 -5.97 -27.77
N GLY A 119 -41.53 -5.69 -29.06
CA GLY A 119 -42.19 -4.56 -29.72
C GLY A 119 -41.47 -3.22 -29.60
N THR A 120 -40.42 -3.09 -28.78
CA THR A 120 -39.62 -1.86 -28.75
C THR A 120 -38.76 -1.75 -30.01
N ALA A 121 -38.49 -0.53 -30.45
CA ALA A 121 -37.60 -0.26 -31.56
C ALA A 121 -36.13 -0.25 -31.11
N LEU A 122 -35.22 -0.56 -32.04
CA LEU A 122 -33.80 -0.28 -31.92
C LEU A 122 -33.62 1.23 -31.86
N ALA A 123 -32.84 1.72 -30.89
CA ALA A 123 -32.54 3.14 -30.80
C ALA A 123 -31.80 3.62 -32.06
N ALA A 124 -32.17 4.80 -32.55
CA ALA A 124 -31.41 5.46 -33.61
C ALA A 124 -29.97 5.72 -33.14
N GLY A 125 -28.98 5.46 -34.00
CA GLY A 125 -27.57 5.60 -33.66
C GLY A 125 -26.66 4.71 -34.50
N PRO A 126 -25.38 4.56 -34.08
CA PRO A 126 -24.36 3.87 -34.87
C PRO A 126 -24.72 2.43 -35.24
N VAL A 127 -25.42 1.72 -34.35
CA VAL A 127 -25.88 0.34 -34.59
C VAL A 127 -26.94 0.30 -35.70
N TYR A 128 -27.91 1.21 -35.65
CA TYR A 128 -28.98 1.31 -36.64
C TYR A 128 -28.39 1.56 -38.03
N ASP A 129 -27.51 2.56 -38.13
CA ASP A 129 -26.89 2.94 -39.40
C ASP A 129 -25.96 1.86 -39.95
N ALA A 130 -25.16 1.21 -39.09
CA ALA A 130 -24.25 0.16 -39.51
C ALA A 130 -25.01 -1.07 -40.04
N VAL A 131 -26.04 -1.53 -39.32
CA VAL A 131 -26.65 -2.83 -39.59
C VAL A 131 -27.83 -2.73 -40.56
N LEU A 132 -28.76 -1.77 -40.35
CA LEU A 132 -29.94 -1.64 -41.22
C LEU A 132 -29.65 -0.84 -42.49
N THR A 133 -28.89 0.26 -42.37
CA THR A 133 -28.61 1.12 -43.53
C THR A 133 -27.43 0.59 -44.35
N ALA A 134 -26.30 0.26 -43.71
CA ALA A 134 -25.11 -0.20 -44.40
C ALA A 134 -25.01 -1.74 -44.54
N GLY A 135 -25.83 -2.52 -43.84
CA GLY A 135 -25.81 -3.98 -43.90
C GLY A 135 -24.53 -4.61 -43.34
N LYS A 136 -23.82 -3.94 -42.45
CA LYS A 136 -22.56 -4.43 -41.88
C LYS A 136 -22.78 -4.90 -40.44
N PRO A 137 -22.09 -5.98 -40.01
CA PRO A 137 -22.03 -6.33 -38.59
C PRO A 137 -21.53 -5.15 -37.75
N PHE A 138 -22.04 -5.06 -36.51
CA PHE A 138 -21.56 -4.11 -35.51
C PHE A 138 -21.12 -4.86 -34.27
N ARG A 139 -19.96 -4.47 -33.72
CA ARG A 139 -19.43 -4.90 -32.43
C ARG A 139 -19.10 -3.65 -31.62
N GLY A 140 -19.42 -3.69 -30.33
CA GLY A 140 -19.10 -2.57 -29.45
C GLY A 140 -20.08 -2.41 -28.30
N GLU A 141 -20.08 -1.23 -27.70
CA GLU A 141 -20.93 -0.90 -26.58
C GLU A 141 -22.27 -0.30 -27.03
N ALA A 142 -23.34 -0.68 -26.35
CA ALA A 142 -24.64 -0.04 -26.51
C ALA A 142 -25.37 0.05 -25.17
N ASP A 143 -26.10 1.15 -24.99
CA ASP A 143 -27.05 1.29 -23.88
C ASP A 143 -28.40 0.68 -24.28
N ILE A 144 -28.87 -0.28 -23.48
CA ILE A 144 -30.16 -0.94 -23.67
C ILE A 144 -31.00 -0.69 -22.43
N LEU A 145 -31.98 0.21 -22.57
CA LEU A 145 -32.93 0.57 -21.51
C LEU A 145 -32.24 1.12 -20.25
N GLY A 146 -31.17 1.92 -20.41
CA GLY A 146 -30.40 2.54 -19.33
C GLY A 146 -29.33 1.63 -18.72
N THR A 147 -29.04 0.50 -19.35
CA THR A 147 -28.02 -0.44 -18.90
C THR A 147 -26.96 -0.58 -20.00
N PRO A 148 -25.66 -0.42 -19.69
CA PRO A 148 -24.61 -0.59 -20.68
C PRO A 148 -24.32 -2.07 -20.94
N PHE A 149 -24.23 -2.43 -22.22
CA PHE A 149 -23.92 -3.78 -22.69
C PHE A 149 -22.70 -3.77 -23.61
N PHE A 150 -21.98 -4.89 -23.59
CA PHE A 150 -21.15 -5.33 -24.70
C PHE A 150 -22.03 -6.08 -25.69
N THR A 151 -22.08 -5.63 -26.94
CA THR A 151 -23.11 -6.01 -27.91
C THR A 151 -22.55 -6.37 -29.28
N ALA A 152 -23.18 -7.36 -29.90
CA ALA A 152 -22.96 -7.72 -31.28
C ALA A 152 -24.29 -7.76 -32.03
N TYR A 153 -24.28 -7.21 -33.24
CA TYR A 153 -25.43 -7.16 -34.14
C TYR A 153 -25.02 -7.65 -35.52
N ASP A 154 -25.76 -8.62 -36.06
CA ASP A 154 -25.59 -9.10 -37.42
C ASP A 154 -26.88 -8.90 -38.23
N PRO A 155 -26.79 -8.47 -39.50
CA PRO A 155 -27.95 -8.34 -40.36
C PRO A 155 -28.51 -9.72 -40.72
N ILE A 156 -29.81 -9.90 -40.53
CA ILE A 156 -30.54 -11.05 -41.09
C ILE A 156 -30.95 -10.69 -42.51
N ARG A 157 -30.49 -11.49 -43.47
CA ARG A 157 -30.72 -11.26 -44.90
C ARG A 157 -31.66 -12.29 -45.50
N ASN A 158 -32.49 -11.86 -46.44
CA ASN A 158 -33.29 -12.78 -47.25
C ASN A 158 -32.44 -13.40 -48.39
N ALA A 159 -33.03 -14.31 -49.16
CA ALA A 159 -32.38 -14.94 -50.32
C ALA A 159 -31.94 -13.95 -51.41
N ALA A 160 -32.56 -12.76 -51.48
CA ALA A 160 -32.16 -11.67 -52.37
C ALA A 160 -31.00 -10.83 -51.82
N GLY A 161 -30.52 -11.11 -50.60
CA GLY A 161 -29.46 -10.37 -49.93
C GLY A 161 -29.93 -9.10 -49.20
N GLU A 162 -31.23 -8.81 -49.17
CA GLU A 162 -31.79 -7.63 -48.51
C GLU A 162 -31.83 -7.83 -47.00
N VAL A 163 -31.50 -6.78 -46.24
CA VAL A 163 -31.56 -6.82 -44.76
C VAL A 163 -33.02 -6.72 -44.32
N ILE A 164 -33.54 -7.79 -43.74
CA ILE A 164 -34.94 -7.90 -43.28
C ILE A 164 -35.07 -7.87 -41.75
N GLY A 165 -33.95 -7.97 -41.04
CA GLY A 165 -33.91 -8.02 -39.59
C GLY A 165 -32.50 -7.95 -39.03
N ILE A 166 -32.39 -8.13 -37.72
CA ILE A 166 -31.11 -8.10 -37.00
C ILE A 166 -31.11 -9.21 -35.96
N LEU A 167 -30.01 -9.96 -35.90
CA LEU A 167 -29.70 -10.85 -34.79
C LEU A 167 -28.78 -10.10 -33.83
N TYR A 168 -29.20 -10.03 -32.57
CA TYR A 168 -28.47 -9.37 -31.49
C TYR A 168 -28.10 -10.38 -30.41
N VAL A 169 -26.87 -10.25 -29.91
CA VAL A 169 -26.44 -10.80 -28.63
C VAL A 169 -25.73 -9.73 -27.82
N GLY A 170 -25.85 -9.79 -26.50
CA GLY A 170 -25.07 -8.90 -25.65
C GLY A 170 -25.07 -9.29 -24.18
N ILE A 171 -24.01 -8.88 -23.48
CA ILE A 171 -23.78 -9.16 -22.07
C ILE A 171 -23.73 -7.82 -21.33
N PRO A 172 -24.44 -7.66 -20.19
CA PRO A 172 -24.32 -6.46 -19.38
C PRO A 172 -22.86 -6.23 -18.97
N GLN A 173 -22.35 -5.01 -19.10
CA GLN A 173 -20.94 -4.73 -18.74
C GLN A 173 -20.64 -5.07 -17.29
N ALA A 174 -21.59 -4.80 -16.37
CA ALA A 174 -21.45 -5.14 -14.96
C ALA A 174 -21.31 -6.67 -14.75
N GLU A 175 -22.04 -7.50 -15.49
CA GLU A 175 -21.94 -8.96 -15.41
C GLU A 175 -20.60 -9.45 -15.97
N PHE A 176 -20.14 -8.86 -17.08
CA PHE A 176 -18.85 -9.18 -17.68
C PHE A 176 -17.66 -8.76 -16.81
N LEU A 177 -17.73 -7.57 -16.20
CA LEU A 177 -16.65 -6.99 -15.39
C LEU A 177 -16.66 -7.45 -13.93
N ALA A 178 -17.77 -7.97 -13.41
CA ALA A 178 -17.87 -8.39 -12.01
C ALA A 178 -16.74 -9.37 -11.57
N PRO A 179 -16.40 -10.43 -12.34
CA PRO A 179 -15.30 -11.32 -11.97
C PRO A 179 -13.94 -10.60 -11.93
N ILE A 180 -13.72 -9.64 -12.84
CA ILE A 180 -12.48 -8.85 -12.91
C ILE A 180 -12.35 -7.97 -11.67
N VAL A 181 -13.44 -7.28 -11.32
CA VAL A 181 -13.50 -6.41 -10.13
C VAL A 181 -13.33 -7.21 -8.84
N ASP A 182 -13.89 -8.43 -8.76
CA ASP A 182 -13.73 -9.30 -7.59
C ASP A 182 -12.27 -9.76 -7.40
N VAL A 183 -11.61 -10.20 -8.48
CA VAL A 183 -10.18 -10.55 -8.46
C VAL A 183 -9.33 -9.35 -8.05
N GLN A 184 -9.65 -8.16 -8.55
CA GLN A 184 -8.93 -6.93 -8.20
C GLN A 184 -9.06 -6.61 -6.70
N HIS A 185 -10.26 -6.69 -6.12
CA HIS A 185 -10.44 -6.45 -4.68
C HIS A 185 -9.67 -7.45 -3.82
N LYS A 186 -9.64 -8.73 -4.22
CA LYS A 186 -8.84 -9.76 -3.54
C LYS A 186 -7.35 -9.43 -3.59
N LEU A 187 -6.85 -9.00 -4.74
CA LEU A 187 -5.44 -8.65 -4.92
C LEU A 187 -5.05 -7.42 -4.08
N ILE A 188 -5.90 -6.39 -4.06
CA ILE A 188 -5.73 -5.22 -3.18
C ILE A 188 -5.68 -5.66 -1.71
N GLY A 189 -6.59 -6.53 -1.29
CA GLY A 189 -6.62 -7.08 0.08
C GLY A 189 -5.31 -7.79 0.45
N VAL A 190 -4.76 -8.60 -0.47
CA VAL A 190 -3.46 -9.26 -0.28
C VAL A 190 -2.33 -8.25 -0.17
N CYS A 191 -2.27 -7.24 -1.04
CA CYS A 191 -1.24 -6.19 -1.00
C CYS A 191 -1.28 -5.40 0.32
N VAL A 192 -2.48 -5.01 0.76
CA VAL A 192 -2.66 -4.30 2.04
C VAL A 192 -2.25 -5.19 3.21
N GLY A 193 -2.66 -6.46 3.21
CA GLY A 193 -2.26 -7.44 4.23
C GLY A 193 -0.74 -7.61 4.31
N ALA A 194 -0.07 -7.78 3.16
CA ALA A 194 1.38 -7.89 3.08
C ALA A 194 2.07 -6.60 3.58
N ALA A 195 1.58 -5.43 3.18
CA ALA A 195 2.11 -4.14 3.64
C ALA A 195 1.99 -3.95 5.16
N LEU A 196 0.87 -4.39 5.75
CA LEU A 196 0.67 -4.37 7.21
C LEU A 196 1.66 -5.29 7.92
N VAL A 197 1.83 -6.52 7.44
CA VAL A 197 2.79 -7.48 8.02
C VAL A 197 4.22 -6.92 7.95
N VAL A 198 4.64 -6.42 6.78
CA VAL A 198 5.96 -5.80 6.61
C VAL A 198 6.12 -4.59 7.53
N GLY A 199 5.12 -3.72 7.62
CA GLY A 199 5.14 -2.56 8.50
C GLY A 199 5.25 -2.92 9.98
N LEU A 200 4.52 -3.93 10.44
CA LEU A 200 4.56 -4.43 11.82
C LEU A 200 5.91 -5.06 12.16
N VAL A 201 6.43 -5.92 11.27
CA VAL A 201 7.77 -6.53 11.43
C VAL A 201 8.84 -5.45 11.47
N PHE A 202 8.77 -4.47 10.57
CA PHE A 202 9.74 -3.37 10.53
C PHE A 202 9.67 -2.50 11.79
N LEU A 203 8.47 -2.21 12.30
CA LEU A 203 8.29 -1.50 13.57
C LEU A 203 8.86 -2.28 14.75
N TRP A 204 8.68 -3.60 14.77
CA TRP A 204 9.24 -4.47 15.80
C TRP A 204 10.78 -4.51 15.73
N VAL A 205 11.36 -4.71 14.54
CA VAL A 205 12.81 -4.73 14.32
C VAL A 205 13.44 -3.39 14.70
N THR A 206 12.91 -2.28 14.20
CA THR A 206 13.46 -0.94 14.48
C THR A 206 13.40 -0.60 15.96
N ARG A 207 12.32 -0.95 16.66
CA ARG A 207 12.23 -0.78 18.12
C ARG A 207 13.24 -1.65 18.86
N ARG A 208 13.43 -2.90 18.44
CA ARG A 208 14.39 -3.83 19.04
C ARG A 208 15.85 -3.38 18.83
N LEU A 209 16.16 -2.83 17.67
CA LEU A 209 17.51 -2.32 17.35
C LEU A 209 17.82 -0.99 18.05
N MET A 210 16.83 -0.11 18.24
CA MET A 210 17.05 1.20 18.87
C MET A 210 16.99 1.16 20.41
N ALA A 211 16.36 0.14 21.01
CA ALA A 211 16.24 0.02 22.46
C ALA A 211 17.60 0.08 23.22
N PRO A 212 18.68 -0.59 22.77
CA PRO A 212 19.96 -0.57 23.47
C PRO A 212 20.75 0.73 23.31
N LEU A 213 20.41 1.59 22.33
CA LEU A 213 21.11 2.85 22.13
C LEU A 213 20.77 3.89 23.18
N ARG A 214 19.55 3.85 23.73
CA ARG A 214 19.08 4.85 24.68
C ARG A 214 19.89 4.83 26.00
N PRO A 215 20.13 3.67 26.66
CA PRO A 215 20.99 3.62 27.83
C PRO A 215 22.43 4.06 27.54
N LEU A 216 23.00 3.70 26.38
CA LEU A 216 24.36 4.10 26.02
C LEU A 216 24.50 5.63 25.87
N ILE A 217 23.49 6.29 25.28
CA ILE A 217 23.45 7.76 25.19
C ILE A 217 23.34 8.39 26.58
N GLU A 218 22.51 7.82 27.46
CA GLU A 218 22.36 8.28 28.85
C GLU A 218 23.68 8.12 29.62
N THR A 219 24.38 7.00 29.48
CA THR A 219 25.68 6.78 30.15
C THR A 219 26.77 7.72 29.64
N ILE A 220 26.82 8.02 28.35
CA ILE A 220 27.75 9.03 27.81
C ILE A 220 27.49 10.40 28.46
N ALA A 221 26.23 10.79 28.61
CA ALA A 221 25.86 12.05 29.25
C ALA A 221 26.24 12.08 30.74
N ASP A 222 26.09 10.95 31.45
CA ASP A 222 26.52 10.81 32.84
C ASP A 222 28.02 10.91 33.01
N VAL A 223 28.81 10.21 32.17
CA VAL A 223 30.27 10.29 32.18
C VAL A 223 30.74 11.71 31.90
N ALA A 224 30.10 12.40 30.94
CA ALA A 224 30.38 13.81 30.64
C ALA A 224 30.06 14.74 31.83
N ALA A 225 29.02 14.43 32.61
CA ALA A 225 28.69 15.14 33.84
C ALA A 225 29.57 14.74 35.05
N GLY A 226 30.53 13.82 34.87
CA GLY A 226 31.41 13.32 35.92
C GLY A 226 30.76 12.28 36.84
N ARG A 227 29.62 11.69 36.45
CA ARG A 227 29.01 10.57 37.16
C ARG A 227 29.48 9.26 36.53
N THR A 228 30.35 8.53 37.22
CA THR A 228 30.93 7.26 36.72
C THR A 228 30.39 6.02 37.44
N ASP A 229 29.39 6.19 38.31
CA ASP A 229 28.87 5.12 39.19
C ASP A 229 27.95 4.13 38.46
N HIS A 230 27.49 4.47 37.25
CA HIS A 230 26.62 3.63 36.45
C HIS A 230 27.40 2.61 35.60
N VAL A 231 27.00 1.34 35.68
CA VAL A 231 27.55 0.24 34.86
C VAL A 231 27.08 0.37 33.42
N VAL A 232 28.01 0.31 32.46
CA VAL A 232 27.70 0.30 31.02
C VAL A 232 27.13 -1.07 30.64
N GLY A 233 25.85 -1.11 30.26
CA GLY A 233 25.20 -2.34 29.80
C GLY A 233 25.51 -2.68 28.34
N GLY A 234 25.49 -3.98 27.99
CA GLY A 234 25.60 -4.44 26.61
C GLY A 234 27.03 -4.65 26.10
N THR A 235 28.03 -4.64 26.98
CA THR A 235 29.45 -4.88 26.65
C THR A 235 29.72 -6.33 26.21
N GLU A 236 28.85 -7.25 26.61
CA GLU A 236 28.85 -8.67 26.25
C GLU A 236 28.37 -8.95 24.81
N ARG A 237 27.78 -7.96 24.13
CA ARG A 237 27.26 -8.13 22.78
C ARG A 237 28.37 -8.27 21.73
N GLY A 238 28.15 -9.15 20.75
CA GLY A 238 29.06 -9.39 19.63
C GLY A 238 28.85 -8.51 18.40
N ASP A 239 27.88 -7.59 18.42
CA ASP A 239 27.51 -6.71 17.30
C ASP A 239 28.14 -5.30 17.39
N GLU A 240 27.81 -4.44 16.44
CA GLU A 240 28.20 -3.02 16.39
C GLU A 240 27.86 -2.29 17.69
N ILE A 241 26.71 -2.61 18.30
CA ILE A 241 26.25 -2.00 19.54
C ILE A 241 27.18 -2.41 20.70
N GLY A 242 27.58 -3.68 20.76
CA GLY A 242 28.57 -4.13 21.74
C GLY A 242 29.94 -3.46 21.58
N ARG A 243 30.37 -3.18 20.34
CA ARG A 243 31.60 -2.41 20.11
C ARG A 243 31.49 -1.00 20.71
N ILE A 244 30.36 -0.32 20.50
CA ILE A 244 30.12 1.01 21.08
C ILE A 244 30.08 0.93 22.61
N ALA A 245 29.38 -0.05 23.18
CA ALA A 245 29.28 -0.23 24.62
C ALA A 245 30.66 -0.39 25.28
N ARG A 246 31.56 -1.18 24.69
CA ARG A 246 32.94 -1.32 25.18
C ARG A 246 33.72 0.00 25.10
N SER A 247 33.59 0.75 24.01
CA SER A 247 34.22 2.08 23.91
C SER A 247 33.68 3.09 24.94
N VAL A 248 32.38 3.01 25.29
CA VAL A 248 31.79 3.85 26.35
C VAL A 248 32.32 3.43 27.73
N GLU A 249 32.52 2.14 27.97
CA GLU A 249 33.13 1.65 29.20
C GLU A 249 34.59 2.10 29.34
N ASP A 250 35.38 2.03 28.26
CA ASP A 250 36.75 2.56 28.25
C ASP A 250 36.76 4.07 28.62
N LEU A 251 35.80 4.84 28.10
CA LEU A 251 35.65 6.26 28.43
C LEU A 251 35.27 6.49 29.90
N ARG A 252 34.36 5.67 30.45
CA ARG A 252 33.95 5.72 31.86
C ARG A 252 35.14 5.46 32.77
N GLN A 253 35.93 4.41 32.48
CA GLN A 253 37.12 4.04 33.25
C GLN A 253 38.18 5.13 33.20
N ALA A 254 38.43 5.71 32.02
CA ALA A 254 39.37 6.82 31.88
C ALA A 254 38.93 8.04 32.71
N ARG A 255 37.62 8.35 32.76
CA ARG A 255 37.08 9.46 33.55
C ARG A 255 37.17 9.19 35.06
N GLU A 256 36.87 7.97 35.48
CA GLU A 256 36.98 7.55 36.88
C GLU A 256 38.44 7.63 37.37
N ALA A 257 39.39 7.15 36.56
CA ALA A 257 40.82 7.26 36.85
C ALA A 257 41.27 8.72 36.95
N GLN A 258 40.80 9.59 36.04
CA GLN A 258 41.11 11.02 36.11
C GLN A 258 40.59 11.67 37.40
N GLN A 259 39.37 11.34 37.84
CA GLN A 259 38.83 11.84 39.11
C GLN A 259 39.61 11.34 40.31
N GLY A 260 40.07 10.08 40.29
CA GLY A 260 40.95 9.52 41.32
C GLY A 260 42.25 10.32 41.44
N LEU A 261 42.91 10.59 40.31
CA LEU A 261 44.14 11.38 40.26
C LEU A 261 43.92 12.83 40.73
N GLU A 262 42.79 13.46 40.39
CA GLU A 262 42.44 14.80 40.86
C GLU A 262 42.25 14.84 42.39
N ARG A 263 41.60 13.82 42.98
CA ARG A 263 41.44 13.69 44.44
C ARG A 263 42.77 13.48 45.15
N GLU A 264 43.62 12.58 44.65
CA GLU A 264 44.95 12.34 45.20
C GLU A 264 45.83 13.61 45.13
N ALA A 265 45.75 14.36 44.01
CA ALA A 265 46.48 15.61 43.86
C ALA A 265 45.98 16.71 44.82
N GLU A 266 44.68 16.75 45.15
CA GLU A 266 44.14 17.63 46.18
C GLU A 266 44.57 17.22 47.58
N GLU A 267 44.54 15.93 47.92
CA GLU A 267 44.99 15.42 49.21
C GLU A 267 46.49 15.66 49.43
N SER A 268 47.31 15.43 48.40
CA SER A 268 48.74 15.73 48.42
C SER A 268 49.00 17.22 48.64
N ARG A 269 48.25 18.10 47.94
CA ARG A 269 48.32 19.55 48.17
C ARG A 269 47.91 19.95 49.58
N ARG A 270 46.84 19.36 50.13
CA ARG A 270 46.37 19.62 51.51
C ARG A 270 47.38 19.17 52.56
N SER A 271 47.95 17.97 52.40
CA SER A 271 48.97 17.45 53.34
C SER A 271 50.27 18.26 53.29
N GLN A 272 50.70 18.70 52.11
CA GLN A 272 51.85 19.60 51.96
C GLN A 272 51.60 20.97 52.60
N ALA A 273 50.41 21.54 52.38
CA ALA A 273 50.02 22.80 53.03
C ALA A 273 50.02 22.66 54.57
N ALA A 274 49.38 21.62 55.10
CA ALA A 274 49.36 21.36 56.54
C ALA A 274 50.77 21.12 57.13
N SER A 275 51.66 20.47 56.37
CA SER A 275 53.06 20.28 56.79
C SER A 275 53.84 21.59 56.80
N ARG A 276 53.62 22.46 55.79
CA ARG A 276 54.20 23.81 55.75
C ARG A 276 53.71 24.67 56.91
N ASP A 277 52.42 24.64 57.19
CA ASP A 277 51.83 25.39 58.31
C ASP A 277 52.40 24.90 59.65
N ARG A 278 52.53 23.58 59.82
CA ARG A 278 53.14 22.98 61.02
C ARG A 278 54.62 23.37 61.14
N GLN A 279 55.37 23.38 60.05
CA GLN A 279 56.77 23.82 60.06
C GLN A 279 56.89 25.31 60.42
N SER A 280 56.06 26.17 59.82
CA SER A 280 56.02 27.60 60.15
C SER A 280 55.67 27.85 61.62
N ALA A 281 54.74 27.07 62.19
CA ALA A 281 54.40 27.15 63.60
C ALA A 281 55.57 26.75 64.50
N LEU A 282 56.29 25.68 64.14
CA LEU A 282 57.50 25.24 64.86
C LEU A 282 58.62 26.28 64.77
N ASP A 283 58.85 26.87 63.60
CA ASP A 283 59.88 27.88 63.42
C ASP A 283 59.55 29.18 64.18
N THR A 284 58.25 29.54 64.24
CA THR A 284 57.77 30.66 65.08
C THR A 284 57.98 30.37 66.57
N ALA A 285 57.62 29.18 67.05
CA ALA A 285 57.83 28.77 68.44
C ALA A 285 59.33 28.74 68.81
N LYS A 286 60.19 28.21 67.93
CA LYS A 286 61.65 28.25 68.12
C LYS A 286 62.20 29.68 68.18
N ALA A 287 61.68 30.58 67.34
CA ALA A 287 62.08 31.99 67.38
C ALA A 287 61.64 32.67 68.67
N GLU A 288 60.46 32.34 69.20
CA GLU A 288 60.00 32.79 70.52
C GLU A 288 60.89 32.22 71.64
N ASP A 289 61.19 30.92 71.65
CA ASP A 289 62.07 30.28 72.62
C ASP A 289 63.50 30.87 72.58
N LEU A 290 64.05 31.11 71.39
CA LEU A 290 65.39 31.70 71.24
C LEU A 290 65.41 33.15 71.75
N ARG A 291 64.36 33.94 71.49
CA ARG A 291 64.22 35.29 72.06
C ARG A 291 64.15 35.24 73.59
N ALA A 292 63.39 34.30 74.15
CA ALA A 292 63.32 34.10 75.59
C ALA A 292 64.69 33.71 76.19
N PHE A 293 65.42 32.80 75.54
CA PHE A 293 66.76 32.40 75.94
C PHE A 293 67.77 33.55 75.88
N VAL A 294 67.80 34.32 74.78
CA VAL A 294 68.68 35.49 74.65
C VAL A 294 68.37 36.54 75.72
N ALA A 295 67.09 36.84 75.98
CA ALA A 295 66.70 37.74 77.06
C ALA A 295 67.16 37.24 78.44
N GLN A 296 67.11 35.92 78.68
CA GLN A 296 67.58 35.32 79.93
C GLN A 296 69.11 35.37 80.07
N VAL A 297 69.85 35.21 78.97
CA VAL A 297 71.31 35.36 78.93
C VAL A 297 71.72 36.82 79.14
N GLU A 298 71.04 37.79 78.52
CA GLU A 298 71.26 39.22 78.74
C GLU A 298 71.02 39.62 80.21
N MET A 299 69.96 39.09 80.83
CA MET A 299 69.71 39.26 82.27
C MET A 299 70.79 38.61 83.14
N GLY A 300 71.40 37.51 82.69
CA GLY A 300 72.51 36.86 83.36
C GLY A 300 73.81 37.68 83.34
N PHE A 301 74.13 38.29 82.19
CA PHE A 301 75.31 39.16 82.05
C PHE A 301 75.16 40.50 82.79
N THR A 302 73.96 41.06 82.88
CA THR A 302 73.71 42.29 83.68
C THR A 302 73.82 42.06 85.19
N ARG A 303 73.82 40.81 85.67
CA ARG A 303 74.09 40.47 87.08
C ARG A 303 75.57 40.27 87.40
N LEU A 304 76.44 40.25 86.39
CA LEU A 304 77.89 40.02 86.51
C LEU A 304 78.73 41.29 86.28
N ALA A 305 78.09 42.42 86.01
CA ALA A 305 78.70 43.76 85.97
C ALA A 305 78.27 44.56 87.21
#